data_AF-A0A2E2ILD6-F1
#
_entry.id   AF-A0A2E2ILD6-F1
#
_cell.length_a   1.000
_cell.length_b   1.000
_cell.length_c   1.000
_cell.angle_alpha   90.00
_cell.angle_beta   90.00
_cell.angle_gamma   90.00
#
_symmetry.space_group_name_H-M   'P 1'
#
loop_
_entity.id
_entity.type
_entity.pdbx_description
1 polymer ?
#
loop_
_entity_poly.entity_id
_entity_poly.type
_entity_poly.pdbx_seq_one_letter_code
_entity_poly.pdbx_strand_id
1 'polypeptide(L)'
;MDDLERDIKEYGGIQPPHLAFYSQAIRFNVEAAMASIDFLASFIEMTNETKGNYEKTEELQDEILDQIQNLLIHAGALSRYFWPPKPGKHRLHEYRAETLKKHYGLSEDSALKSRTLRNLLEHFEENLDKYLWSKPIVGYVLPAYVGGQIESEGVPAHLFRAFYIDVGVFETLGVRHEIQPIVDEVCYLYERFHNSPNT
;
A
#
# COMPACT_ATOMS: atom_id res chain seq x y z
N MET A 1 -6.58 -38.59 -2.55
CA MET A 1 -6.44 -37.13 -2.75
C MET A 1 -7.73 -36.71 -3.42
N ASP A 2 -8.44 -35.72 -2.88
CA ASP A 2 -9.62 -35.16 -3.56
C ASP A 2 -9.19 -34.64 -4.95
N ASP A 3 -10.03 -34.78 -5.97
CA ASP A 3 -9.70 -34.37 -7.35
C ASP A 3 -9.31 -32.88 -7.39
N LEU A 4 -9.99 -32.06 -6.59
CA LEU A 4 -9.67 -30.64 -6.42
C LEU A 4 -8.26 -30.42 -5.86
N GLU A 5 -7.81 -31.21 -4.88
CA GLU A 5 -6.47 -31.07 -4.30
C GLU A 5 -5.38 -31.45 -5.31
N ARG A 6 -5.65 -32.46 -6.16
CA ARG A 6 -4.74 -32.85 -7.24
C ARG A 6 -4.60 -31.71 -8.25
N ASP A 7 -5.71 -31.18 -8.73
CA ASP A 7 -5.73 -30.14 -9.77
C ASP A 7 -5.07 -28.85 -9.26
N ILE A 8 -5.30 -28.47 -7.99
CA ILE A 8 -4.63 -27.31 -7.37
C ILE A 8 -3.11 -27.45 -7.40
N LYS A 9 -2.57 -28.64 -7.08
CA LYS A 9 -1.13 -28.88 -7.09
C LYS A 9 -0.59 -28.91 -8.52
N GLU A 10 -1.28 -29.60 -9.43
CA GLU A 10 -0.89 -29.74 -10.83
C GLU A 10 -0.77 -28.40 -11.54
N TYR A 11 -1.72 -27.50 -11.33
CA TYR A 11 -1.74 -26.18 -11.96
C TYR A 11 -1.14 -25.07 -11.11
N GLY A 12 -0.50 -25.37 -9.97
CA GLY A 12 0.07 -24.34 -9.10
C GLY A 12 -0.97 -23.31 -8.63
N GLY A 13 -2.19 -23.77 -8.33
CA GLY A 13 -3.28 -22.95 -7.81
C GLY A 13 -3.98 -22.04 -8.84
N ILE A 14 -3.52 -22.01 -10.10
CA ILE A 14 -4.14 -21.23 -11.18
C ILE A 14 -4.14 -22.08 -12.45
N GLN A 15 -5.33 -22.50 -12.89
CA GLN A 15 -5.44 -23.13 -14.22
C GLN A 15 -4.95 -22.14 -15.30
N PRO A 16 -4.21 -22.59 -16.33
CA PRO A 16 -3.56 -21.68 -17.28
C PRO A 16 -4.50 -20.63 -17.91
N PRO A 17 -5.73 -20.94 -18.33
CA PRO A 17 -6.65 -19.93 -18.86
C PRO A 17 -7.07 -18.87 -17.82
N HIS A 18 -7.07 -19.23 -16.53
CA HIS A 18 -7.49 -18.33 -15.46
C HIS A 18 -6.45 -17.28 -15.09
N LEU A 19 -5.20 -17.43 -15.54
CA LEU A 19 -4.14 -16.46 -15.28
C LEU A 19 -4.55 -15.06 -15.77
N ALA A 20 -5.23 -14.97 -16.92
CA ALA A 20 -5.71 -13.70 -17.47
C ALA A 20 -6.66 -12.94 -16.52
N PHE A 21 -7.51 -13.66 -15.77
CA PHE A 21 -8.40 -13.03 -14.80
C PHE A 21 -7.65 -12.48 -13.59
N TYR A 22 -6.62 -13.21 -13.12
CA TYR A 22 -5.74 -12.70 -12.07
C TYR A 22 -4.94 -11.50 -12.56
N SER A 23 -4.39 -11.56 -13.77
CA SER A 23 -3.65 -10.45 -14.36
C SER A 23 -4.50 -9.19 -14.51
N GLN A 24 -5.76 -9.32 -14.93
CA GLN A 24 -6.68 -8.18 -15.02
C GLN A 24 -6.97 -7.57 -13.65
N ALA A 25 -7.21 -8.40 -12.63
CA ALA A 25 -7.49 -7.91 -11.28
C ALA A 25 -6.26 -7.25 -10.61
N ILE A 26 -5.07 -7.80 -10.86
CA ILE A 26 -3.81 -7.20 -10.41
C ILE A 26 -3.57 -5.87 -11.13
N ARG A 27 -3.72 -5.84 -12.46
CA ARG A 27 -3.57 -4.64 -13.28
C ARG A 27 -4.43 -3.48 -12.78
N PHE A 28 -5.69 -3.74 -12.46
CA PHE A 28 -6.58 -2.73 -11.88
C PHE A 28 -5.98 -2.07 -10.64
N ASN A 29 -5.45 -2.86 -9.71
CA ASN A 29 -4.85 -2.32 -8.48
C ASN A 29 -3.55 -1.56 -8.76
N VAL A 30 -2.75 -2.03 -9.72
CA VAL A 30 -1.54 -1.32 -10.13
C VAL A 30 -1.88 0.02 -10.77
N GLU A 31 -2.82 0.08 -11.71
CA GLU A 31 -3.22 1.31 -12.39
C GLU A 31 -3.86 2.33 -11.43
N ALA A 32 -4.69 1.86 -10.50
CA ALA A 32 -5.29 2.73 -9.49
C ALA A 32 -4.25 3.28 -8.50
N ALA A 33 -3.24 2.49 -8.12
CA ALA A 33 -2.12 2.96 -7.31
C ALA A 33 -1.25 3.96 -8.09
N MET A 34 -1.00 3.72 -9.38
CA MET A 34 -0.23 4.61 -10.24
C MET A 34 -0.88 5.98 -10.40
N ALA A 35 -2.21 6.07 -10.49
CA ALA A 35 -2.89 7.37 -10.52
C ALA A 35 -2.59 8.22 -9.28
N SER A 36 -2.52 7.59 -8.10
CA SER A 36 -2.12 8.27 -6.86
C SER A 36 -0.63 8.63 -6.87
N ILE A 37 0.23 7.78 -7.43
CA ILE A 37 1.66 8.07 -7.59
C ILE A 37 1.88 9.28 -8.50
N ASP A 38 1.18 9.35 -9.65
CA ASP A 38 1.28 10.46 -10.59
C ASP A 38 0.88 11.80 -9.93
N PHE A 39 -0.16 11.78 -9.11
CA PHE A 39 -0.56 12.94 -8.31
C PHE A 39 0.54 13.34 -7.32
N LEU A 40 1.05 12.39 -6.54
CA LEU A 40 2.08 12.65 -5.52
C LEU A 40 3.39 13.14 -6.16
N ALA A 41 3.77 12.61 -7.31
CA ALA A 41 4.92 13.07 -8.09
C ALA A 41 4.74 14.53 -8.52
N SER A 42 3.58 14.87 -9.09
CA SER A 42 3.24 16.25 -9.48
C SER A 42 3.29 17.21 -8.28
N PHE A 43 2.80 16.77 -7.12
CA PHE A 43 2.88 17.55 -5.88
C PHE A 43 4.32 17.76 -5.40
N ILE A 44 5.17 16.73 -5.47
CA ILE A 44 6.59 16.83 -5.10
C ILE A 44 7.33 17.77 -6.06
N GLU A 45 7.06 17.68 -7.37
CA GLU A 45 7.62 18.59 -8.38
C GLU A 45 7.25 20.04 -8.08
N MET A 46 5.95 20.32 -7.88
CA MET A 46 5.47 21.64 -7.49
C MET A 46 6.13 22.14 -6.19
N THR A 47 6.28 21.27 -5.19
CA THR A 47 6.93 21.58 -3.91
C THR A 47 8.38 21.97 -4.12
N ASN A 48 9.11 21.27 -4.98
CA ASN A 48 10.51 21.55 -5.30
C ASN A 48 10.66 22.86 -6.09
N GLU A 49 9.84 23.09 -7.11
CA GLU A 49 9.85 24.30 -7.94
C GLU A 49 9.57 25.57 -7.12
N THR A 50 8.59 25.49 -6.23
CA THR A 50 8.21 26.58 -5.33
C THR A 50 9.11 26.68 -4.10
N LYS A 51 10.03 25.73 -3.89
CA LYS A 51 10.84 25.60 -2.66
C LYS A 51 9.99 25.56 -1.39
N GLY A 52 8.84 24.91 -1.46
CA GLY A 52 7.87 24.85 -0.37
C GLY A 52 7.04 26.13 -0.17
N ASN A 53 7.20 27.14 -1.03
CA ASN A 53 6.47 28.40 -0.94
C ASN A 53 5.15 28.35 -1.70
N TYR A 54 4.21 27.55 -1.20
CA TYR A 54 2.83 27.48 -1.66
C TYR A 54 1.89 27.46 -0.45
N GLU A 55 0.65 27.89 -0.67
CA GLU A 55 -0.37 27.84 0.37
C GLU A 55 -0.74 26.38 0.67
N LYS A 56 -0.50 25.95 1.91
CA LYS A 56 -0.93 24.64 2.41
C LYS A 56 -2.34 24.76 2.96
N THR A 57 -3.32 24.72 2.06
CA THR A 57 -4.74 24.68 2.46
C THR A 57 -5.08 23.34 3.12
N GLU A 58 -6.13 23.30 3.93
CA GLU A 58 -6.65 22.05 4.50
C GLU A 58 -7.03 21.06 3.38
N GLU A 59 -7.68 21.56 2.32
CA GLU A 59 -8.06 20.76 1.15
C GLU A 59 -6.85 20.07 0.48
N LEU A 60 -5.74 20.79 0.30
CA LEU A 60 -4.53 20.21 -0.28
C LEU A 60 -3.92 19.14 0.62
N GLN A 61 -3.93 19.37 1.94
CA GLN A 61 -3.43 18.37 2.90
C GLN A 61 -4.27 17.10 2.86
N ASP A 62 -5.59 17.23 2.87
CA ASP A 62 -6.49 16.08 2.80
C ASP A 62 -6.32 15.32 1.49
N GLU A 63 -6.23 16.00 0.35
CA GLU A 63 -6.01 15.34 -0.95
C GLU A 63 -4.69 14.56 -0.97
N ILE A 64 -3.58 15.12 -0.47
CA ILE A 64 -2.30 14.40 -0.39
C ILE A 64 -2.43 13.13 0.46
N LEU A 65 -3.06 13.26 1.64
CA LEU A 65 -3.23 12.13 2.55
C LEU A 65 -4.17 11.06 1.97
N ASP A 66 -5.23 11.48 1.27
CA ASP A 66 -6.17 10.59 0.60
C ASP A 66 -5.49 9.82 -0.53
N GLN A 67 -4.63 10.47 -1.33
CA GLN A 67 -3.87 9.82 -2.38
C GLN A 67 -2.84 8.83 -1.83
N ILE A 68 -2.14 9.17 -0.74
CA ILE A 68 -1.25 8.21 -0.06
C ILE A 68 -2.06 7.03 0.46
N GLN A 69 -3.19 7.27 1.12
CA GLN A 69 -4.03 6.21 1.66
C GLN A 69 -4.59 5.31 0.54
N ASN A 70 -4.98 5.88 -0.61
CA ASN A 70 -5.42 5.14 -1.78
C ASN A 70 -4.30 4.26 -2.37
N LEU A 71 -3.08 4.79 -2.51
CA LEU A 71 -1.89 4.02 -2.87
C LEU A 71 -1.70 2.83 -1.92
N LEU A 72 -1.77 3.07 -0.61
CA LEU A 72 -1.59 2.03 0.40
C LEU A 72 -2.69 0.96 0.33
N ILE A 73 -3.96 1.34 0.08
CA ILE A 73 -5.09 0.41 -0.09
C ILE A 73 -4.83 -0.55 -1.26
N HIS A 74 -4.44 -0.01 -2.41
CA HIS A 74 -4.15 -0.83 -3.59
C HIS A 74 -2.87 -1.66 -3.41
N ALA A 75 -1.84 -1.13 -2.76
CA ALA A 75 -0.66 -1.90 -2.37
C ALA A 75 -1.01 -3.08 -1.43
N GLY A 76 -1.90 -2.86 -0.47
CA GLY A 76 -2.43 -3.91 0.40
C GLY A 76 -3.21 -4.97 -0.36
N ALA A 77 -3.99 -4.57 -1.39
CA ALA A 77 -4.68 -5.51 -2.27
C ALA A 77 -3.71 -6.35 -3.11
N LEU A 78 -2.68 -5.73 -3.71
CA LEU A 78 -1.61 -6.43 -4.42
C LEU A 78 -0.91 -7.44 -3.51
N SER A 79 -0.58 -7.03 -2.29
CA SER A 79 0.02 -7.88 -1.27
C SER A 79 -0.76 -9.18 -1.03
N ARG A 80 -2.10 -9.15 -1.03
CA ARG A 80 -2.93 -10.35 -0.83
C ARG A 80 -2.84 -11.36 -1.97
N TYR A 81 -2.56 -10.92 -3.19
CA TYR A 81 -2.34 -11.81 -4.33
C TYR A 81 -1.02 -12.56 -4.21
N PHE A 82 0.04 -11.86 -3.81
CA PHE A 82 1.42 -12.35 -3.80
C PHE A 82 1.86 -12.97 -2.46
N TRP A 83 1.28 -12.56 -1.35
CA TRP A 83 1.56 -13.06 0.01
C TRP A 83 0.26 -13.21 0.81
N PRO A 84 -0.61 -14.18 0.48
CA PRO A 84 -1.92 -14.32 1.12
C PRO A 84 -1.79 -14.55 2.64
N PRO A 85 -2.72 -14.01 3.45
CA PRO A 85 -2.66 -14.12 4.92
C PRO A 85 -2.90 -15.55 5.42
N LYS A 86 -3.57 -16.38 4.62
CA LYS A 86 -3.90 -17.78 4.93
C LYS A 86 -3.70 -18.64 3.68
N PRO A 87 -3.23 -19.89 3.82
CA PRO A 87 -2.96 -20.78 2.68
C PRO A 87 -4.23 -21.19 1.90
N GLY A 88 -5.41 -21.06 2.50
CA GLY A 88 -6.68 -21.48 1.89
C GLY A 88 -6.86 -23.01 1.91
N LYS A 89 -8.04 -23.47 1.47
CA LYS A 89 -8.34 -24.91 1.35
C LYS A 89 -7.35 -25.57 0.38
N HIS A 90 -6.80 -26.72 0.75
CA HIS A 90 -5.76 -27.44 -0.02
C HIS A 90 -4.53 -26.59 -0.40
N ARG A 91 -4.23 -25.52 0.37
CA ARG A 91 -3.13 -24.56 0.09
C ARG A 91 -3.30 -23.80 -1.24
N LEU A 92 -4.53 -23.67 -1.75
CA LEU A 92 -4.85 -22.98 -3.00
C LEU A 92 -4.21 -21.59 -3.09
N HIS A 93 -4.34 -20.79 -2.03
CA HIS A 93 -3.87 -19.40 -2.06
C HIS A 93 -2.34 -19.34 -2.11
N GLU A 94 -1.69 -20.25 -1.39
CA GLU A 94 -0.23 -20.33 -1.37
C GLU A 94 0.32 -20.72 -2.75
N TYR A 95 -0.21 -21.79 -3.36
CA TYR A 95 0.22 -22.17 -4.71
C TYR A 95 -0.03 -21.07 -5.74
N ARG A 96 -1.22 -20.44 -5.69
CA ARG A 96 -1.55 -19.29 -6.54
C ARG A 96 -0.53 -18.17 -6.37
N ALA A 97 -0.19 -17.83 -5.12
CA ALA A 97 0.73 -16.75 -4.82
C ALA A 97 2.13 -17.02 -5.37
N GLU A 98 2.64 -18.25 -5.22
CA GLU A 98 3.92 -18.64 -5.81
C GLU A 98 3.91 -18.54 -7.34
N THR A 99 2.83 -18.99 -7.99
CA THR A 99 2.65 -18.86 -9.43
C THR A 99 2.66 -17.40 -9.87
N LEU A 100 1.94 -16.52 -9.16
CA LEU A 100 1.87 -15.10 -9.47
C LEU A 100 3.21 -14.39 -9.23
N LYS A 101 3.87 -14.63 -8.08
CA LYS A 101 5.19 -14.05 -7.80
C LYS A 101 6.21 -14.44 -8.87
N LYS A 102 6.21 -15.71 -9.30
CA LYS A 102 7.07 -16.16 -10.41
C LYS A 102 6.72 -15.47 -11.71
N HIS A 103 5.44 -15.35 -12.04
CA HIS A 103 4.96 -14.69 -13.27
C HIS A 103 5.38 -13.21 -13.33
N TYR A 104 5.26 -12.49 -12.21
CA TYR A 104 5.64 -11.08 -12.09
C TYR A 104 7.08 -10.84 -11.62
N GLY A 105 7.87 -11.89 -11.40
CA GLY A 105 9.26 -11.78 -10.93
C GLY A 105 9.41 -10.99 -9.63
N LEU A 106 8.54 -11.22 -8.65
CA LEU A 106 8.61 -10.55 -7.34
C LEU A 106 9.56 -11.30 -6.39
N SER A 107 10.33 -10.55 -5.61
CA SER A 107 11.25 -11.08 -4.60
C SER A 107 10.58 -11.20 -3.23
N GLU A 108 11.17 -12.00 -2.34
CA GLU A 108 10.71 -12.11 -0.95
C GLU A 108 11.03 -10.88 -0.08
N ASP A 109 11.84 -9.95 -0.60
CA ASP A 109 12.24 -8.69 0.03
C ASP A 109 11.35 -7.52 -0.39
N SER A 110 10.36 -7.76 -1.25
CA SER A 110 9.42 -6.74 -1.75
C SER A 110 8.70 -6.01 -0.60
N ALA A 111 8.63 -4.69 -0.69
CA ALA A 111 7.93 -3.85 0.28
C ALA A 111 6.42 -4.18 0.37
N LEU A 112 5.83 -4.69 -0.72
CA LEU A 112 4.44 -5.14 -0.76
C LEU A 112 4.18 -6.34 0.16
N LYS A 113 5.18 -7.08 0.61
CA LYS A 113 5.00 -8.20 1.55
C LYS A 113 4.53 -7.76 2.93
N SER A 114 4.74 -6.49 3.29
CA SER A 114 4.50 -5.94 4.63
C SER A 114 3.14 -6.34 5.20
N ARG A 115 3.16 -7.08 6.31
CA ARG A 115 1.94 -7.46 7.06
C ARG A 115 1.37 -6.29 7.82
N THR A 116 2.25 -5.41 8.33
CA THR A 116 1.86 -4.19 9.04
C THR A 116 1.00 -3.32 8.15
N LEU A 117 1.41 -3.10 6.89
CA LEU A 117 0.65 -2.32 5.91
C LEU A 117 -0.76 -2.88 5.71
N ARG A 118 -0.89 -4.18 5.46
CA ARG A 118 -2.18 -4.83 5.25
C ARG A 118 -3.08 -4.75 6.48
N ASN A 119 -2.55 -5.11 7.65
CA ASN A 119 -3.31 -5.13 8.88
C ASN A 119 -3.82 -3.73 9.26
N LEU A 120 -3.02 -2.70 8.98
CA LEU A 120 -3.38 -1.32 9.26
C LEU A 120 -4.63 -0.89 8.49
N LEU A 121 -4.71 -1.27 7.21
CA LEU A 121 -5.78 -0.88 6.31
C LEU A 121 -7.01 -1.79 6.40
N GLU A 122 -6.81 -3.10 6.56
CA GLU A 122 -7.90 -4.09 6.63
C GLU A 122 -8.71 -4.00 7.92
N HIS A 123 -8.09 -3.51 9.00
CA HIS A 123 -8.69 -3.40 10.33
C HIS A 123 -8.58 -1.97 10.85
N PHE A 124 -8.73 -0.99 9.97
CA PHE A 124 -8.55 0.42 10.34
C PHE A 124 -9.47 0.83 11.49
N GLU A 125 -10.73 0.39 11.47
CA GLU A 125 -11.71 0.63 12.53
C GLU A 125 -11.28 0.03 13.87
N GLU A 126 -10.77 -1.21 13.89
CA GLU A 126 -10.28 -1.83 15.12
C GLU A 126 -8.99 -1.18 15.61
N ASN A 127 -8.12 -0.74 14.69
CA ASN A 127 -6.89 -0.05 15.02
C ASN A 127 -7.19 1.33 15.59
N LEU A 128 -8.21 2.01 15.06
CA LEU A 128 -8.72 3.27 15.60
C LEU A 128 -9.25 3.07 17.02
N ASP A 129 -10.08 2.06 17.25
CA ASP A 129 -10.53 1.72 18.60
C ASP A 129 -9.34 1.48 19.53
N LYS A 130 -8.41 0.60 19.16
CA LYS A 130 -7.21 0.33 19.98
C LYS A 130 -6.45 1.61 20.29
N TYR A 131 -6.27 2.48 19.30
CA TYR A 131 -5.58 3.76 19.46
C TYR A 131 -6.30 4.65 20.49
N LEU A 132 -7.60 4.89 20.30
CA LEU A 132 -8.42 5.74 21.18
C LEU A 132 -8.54 5.18 22.61
N TRP A 133 -8.58 3.85 22.76
CA TRP A 133 -8.70 3.18 24.05
C TRP A 133 -7.35 2.93 24.75
N SER A 134 -6.22 3.09 24.06
CA SER A 134 -4.90 2.75 24.61
C SER A 134 -4.45 3.67 25.75
N LYS A 135 -4.73 4.98 25.65
CA LYS A 135 -4.34 6.01 26.62
C LYS A 135 -5.31 7.20 26.52
N PRO A 136 -5.50 7.98 27.60
CA PRO A 136 -6.19 9.26 27.52
C PRO A 136 -5.53 10.17 26.46
N ILE A 137 -6.34 10.74 25.58
CA ILE A 137 -5.90 11.69 24.56
C ILE A 137 -5.73 13.05 25.23
N VAL A 138 -4.49 13.55 25.28
CA VAL A 138 -4.13 14.84 25.88
C VAL A 138 -3.12 15.55 25.00
N GLY A 139 -3.10 16.89 25.02
CA GLY A 139 -2.23 17.67 24.14
C GLY A 139 -2.87 17.97 22.79
N TYR A 140 -2.07 17.99 21.72
CA TYR A 140 -2.55 18.36 20.39
C TYR A 140 -3.23 17.19 19.70
N VAL A 141 -4.37 17.44 19.08
CA VAL A 141 -5.08 16.48 18.23
C VAL A 141 -5.10 17.02 16.82
N LEU A 142 -4.43 16.31 15.92
CA LEU A 142 -4.26 16.68 14.52
C LEU A 142 -4.89 15.58 13.66
N PRO A 143 -6.11 15.82 13.11
CA PRO A 143 -6.76 14.86 12.22
C PRO A 143 -5.95 14.59 10.94
N ALA A 144 -5.32 15.63 10.40
CA ALA A 144 -4.53 15.61 9.18
C ALA A 144 -3.29 16.51 9.35
N TYR A 145 -2.16 16.09 8.81
CA TYR A 145 -0.93 16.87 8.82
C TYR A 145 -0.03 16.54 7.61
N VAL A 146 0.41 17.56 6.87
CA VAL A 146 1.43 17.40 5.82
C VAL A 146 2.56 18.42 6.00
N GLY A 147 3.75 17.94 6.35
CA GLY A 147 4.86 18.83 6.72
C GLY A 147 6.16 18.10 6.98
N GLY A 148 7.06 18.74 7.72
CA GLY A 148 8.26 18.07 8.24
C GLY A 148 7.94 17.28 9.50
N GLN A 149 8.92 16.55 10.04
CA GLN A 149 8.72 15.87 11.31
C GLN A 149 8.34 16.85 12.44
N ILE A 150 7.39 16.43 13.28
CA ILE A 150 6.95 17.22 14.45
C ILE A 150 7.83 16.82 15.65
N GLU A 151 8.60 17.76 16.17
CA GLU A 151 9.25 17.62 17.48
C GLU A 151 8.22 17.91 18.57
N SER A 152 7.95 16.92 19.42
CA SER A 152 7.08 17.12 20.58
C SER A 152 7.91 17.71 21.72
N GLU A 153 7.75 19.01 21.99
CA GLU A 153 8.39 19.72 23.11
C GLU A 153 7.81 19.29 24.48
N GLY A 154 7.64 17.99 24.70
CA GLY A 154 7.03 17.41 25.90
C GLY A 154 5.50 17.40 25.91
N VAL A 155 4.83 17.99 24.91
CA VAL A 155 3.37 17.88 24.73
C VAL A 155 3.08 16.78 23.70
N PRO A 156 2.29 15.74 24.04
CA PRO A 156 1.90 14.73 23.08
C PRO A 156 1.12 15.33 21.90
N ALA A 157 1.46 14.90 20.69
CA ALA A 157 0.70 15.18 19.49
C ALA A 157 0.07 13.87 18.98
N HIS A 158 -1.25 13.87 18.84
CA HIS A 158 -2.03 12.75 18.35
C HIS A 158 -2.35 12.98 16.88
N LEU A 159 -1.67 12.23 16.01
CA LEU A 159 -1.82 12.31 14.56
C LEU A 159 -2.68 11.14 14.07
N PHE A 160 -3.80 11.46 13.44
CA PHE A 160 -4.66 10.44 12.84
C PHE A 160 -4.12 10.05 11.46
N ARG A 161 -3.74 11.05 10.66
CA ARG A 161 -3.05 10.88 9.38
C ARG A 161 -2.00 11.97 9.26
N ALA A 162 -0.76 11.57 8.95
CA ALA A 162 0.33 12.49 8.75
C ALA A 162 1.23 12.03 7.61
N PHE A 163 1.70 12.97 6.80
CA PHE A 163 2.77 12.73 5.84
C PHE A 163 3.94 13.66 6.10
N TYR A 164 5.08 13.07 6.40
CA TYR A 164 6.34 13.75 6.62
C TYR A 164 7.11 13.83 5.31
N ILE A 165 7.03 14.97 4.64
CA ILE A 165 7.57 15.18 3.28
C ILE A 165 9.11 15.07 3.27
N ASP A 166 9.75 15.51 4.36
CA ASP A 166 11.21 15.52 4.52
C ASP A 166 11.84 14.12 4.54
N VAL A 167 11.09 13.11 4.99
CA VAL A 167 11.55 11.72 5.09
C VAL A 167 10.72 10.73 4.27
N GLY A 168 9.66 11.18 3.60
CA GLY A 168 8.78 10.31 2.80
C GLY A 168 8.03 9.26 3.62
N VAL A 169 7.64 9.61 4.86
CA VAL A 169 6.98 8.69 5.79
C VAL A 169 5.53 9.10 6.01
N PHE A 170 4.61 8.15 5.81
CA PHE A 170 3.23 8.26 6.24
C PHE A 170 3.06 7.65 7.64
N GLU A 171 2.42 8.39 8.53
CA GLU A 171 2.04 7.92 9.86
C GLU A 171 0.52 7.97 10.03
N THR A 172 -0.05 6.88 10.54
CA THR A 172 -1.45 6.86 10.96
C THR A 172 -1.60 5.98 12.19
N LEU A 173 -2.33 6.49 13.18
CA LEU A 173 -2.59 5.79 14.45
C LEU A 173 -1.30 5.29 15.14
N GLY A 174 -0.21 6.04 15.01
CA GLY A 174 1.11 5.73 15.57
C GLY A 174 1.92 4.68 14.80
N VAL A 175 1.45 4.23 13.63
CA VAL A 175 2.17 3.30 12.76
C VAL A 175 2.79 4.07 11.60
N ARG A 176 4.09 3.86 11.36
CA ARG A 176 4.86 4.53 10.31
C ARG A 176 5.14 3.62 9.12
N HIS A 177 5.03 4.19 7.92
CA HIS A 177 5.29 3.53 6.64
C HIS A 177 6.15 4.43 5.76
N GLU A 178 7.29 3.92 5.31
CA GLU A 178 8.05 4.52 4.22
C GLU A 178 7.28 4.32 2.91
N ILE A 179 7.05 5.41 2.18
CA ILE A 179 6.23 5.38 0.96
C ILE A 179 7.04 4.95 -0.25
N GLN A 180 8.29 5.41 -0.36
CA GLN A 180 9.12 5.18 -1.56
C GLN A 180 9.27 3.69 -1.92
N PRO A 181 9.58 2.77 -0.98
CA PRO A 181 9.71 1.35 -1.34
C PRO A 181 8.42 0.73 -1.90
N ILE A 182 7.24 1.25 -1.50
CA ILE A 182 5.95 0.80 -2.03
C ILE A 182 5.74 1.35 -3.44
N VAL A 183 6.08 2.63 -3.66
CA VAL A 183 6.04 3.28 -4.98
C VAL A 183 6.90 2.50 -5.97
N ASP A 184 8.14 2.17 -5.58
CA ASP A 184 9.09 1.44 -6.44
C ASP A 184 8.53 0.08 -6.90
N GLU A 185 7.90 -0.68 -6.00
CA GLU A 185 7.29 -1.97 -6.31
C GLU A 185 6.04 -1.84 -7.21
N VAL A 186 5.24 -0.79 -7.03
CA VAL A 186 4.07 -0.51 -7.89
C VAL A 186 4.54 -0.12 -9.29
N CYS A 187 5.53 0.77 -9.41
CA CYS A 187 6.14 1.15 -10.69
C CYS A 187 6.72 -0.08 -11.40
N TYR A 188 7.45 -0.95 -10.68
CA TYR A 188 7.98 -2.20 -11.21
C TYR A 188 6.89 -3.10 -11.80
N LEU A 189 5.75 -3.25 -11.09
CA LEU A 189 4.62 -4.01 -11.60
C LEU A 189 3.96 -3.34 -12.79
N TYR A 190 3.81 -2.01 -12.77
CA TYR A 190 3.22 -1.22 -13.86
C TYR A 190 4.00 -1.39 -15.16
N GLU A 191 5.33 -1.31 -15.09
CA GLU A 191 6.22 -1.56 -16.22
C GLU A 191 6.00 -2.94 -16.82
N ARG A 192 5.76 -3.99 -16.03
CA ARG A 192 5.51 -5.34 -16.58
C ARG A 192 4.22 -5.44 -17.38
N PHE A 193 3.22 -4.64 -17.05
CA PHE A 193 1.97 -4.59 -17.81
C PHE A 193 2.09 -3.77 -19.11
N HIS A 194 2.98 -2.78 -19.15
CA HIS A 194 3.07 -1.81 -20.25
C HIS A 194 4.31 -1.98 -21.15
N ASN A 195 5.37 -2.62 -20.65
CA ASN A 195 6.60 -2.90 -21.38
C ASN A 195 6.66 -4.34 -21.89
N SER A 196 5.55 -5.10 -21.87
CA SER A 196 5.48 -6.35 -22.62
C SER A 196 5.55 -6.02 -24.11
N PRO A 197 6.65 -6.38 -24.82
CA PRO A 197 6.70 -6.19 -26.26
C PRO A 197 5.63 -7.10 -26.87
N ASN A 198 4.93 -6.60 -27.89
CA ASN A 198 4.04 -7.38 -28.74
C ASN A 198 4.62 -8.80 -28.97
N THR A 199 4.06 -9.80 -28.28
CA THR A 199 4.21 -11.21 -28.63
C THR A 199 3.05 -11.65 -29.48
#